data_AF-A0A9X3N6H7-F1
#
_entry.id   AF-A0A9X3N6H7-F1
#
_cell.length_a   1.000
_cell.length_b   1.000
_cell.length_c   1.000
_cell.angle_alpha   90.00
_cell.angle_beta   90.00
_cell.angle_gamma   90.00
#
_symmetry.space_group_name_H-M   'P 1'
#
loop_
_entity.id
_entity.type
_entity.pdbx_description
1 polymer ?
#
loop_
_entity_poly.entity_id
_entity_poly.type
_entity_poly.pdbx_seq_one_letter_code
_entity_poly.pdbx_strand_id
1 'polypeptide(L)'
;MSATVRFTEEMLGHVTFGETDYARGAQPDREGSAGFMFHLTIEVADIEAFSKDPLRPAAARGYVHCDALGGQLPVVAGFFNLFVDQEPGVKQMLYRLHFYDGVGHPLTMIGHKVVENDAGFDLWKDTTTLFTRVLRGHVAEGEDQGAEVVGSGIIIIRIRDFAKQLTTFRSSGQGVGAQLGALVKFGVIFVQQLAQVYLRRGSKKRVAAQG
;
A
#
# COMPACT_ATOMS: atom_id res chain seq x y z
N MET A 1 8.11 20.63 16.57
CA MET A 1 8.81 19.61 15.75
C MET A 1 7.86 18.44 15.61
N SER A 2 7.47 18.10 14.38
CA SER A 2 6.57 16.98 14.11
C SER A 2 7.33 15.65 14.20
N ALA A 3 6.60 14.57 14.48
CA ALA A 3 7.18 13.25 14.61
C ALA A 3 7.18 12.52 13.26
N THR A 4 8.28 11.81 13.00
CA THR A 4 8.39 10.88 11.88
C THR A 4 7.80 9.53 12.27
N VAL A 5 7.16 8.84 11.34
CA VAL A 5 6.64 7.49 11.52
C VAL A 5 7.23 6.59 10.43
N ARG A 6 7.69 5.40 10.82
CA ARG A 6 8.16 4.38 9.89
C ARG A 6 7.53 3.03 10.22
N PHE A 7 7.14 2.29 9.21
CA PHE A 7 6.78 0.87 9.33
C PHE A 7 7.33 0.11 8.13
N THR A 8 7.64 -1.16 8.31
CA THR A 8 8.05 -2.05 7.22
C THR A 8 6.87 -2.87 6.75
N GLU A 9 6.86 -3.32 5.51
CA GLU A 9 5.93 -4.31 5.01
C GLU A 9 6.56 -5.24 3.98
N GLU A 10 6.12 -6.50 4.00
CA GLU A 10 6.50 -7.53 3.04
C GLU A 10 5.24 -8.14 2.45
N MET A 11 5.18 -8.17 1.12
CA MET A 11 4.08 -8.78 0.39
C MET A 11 4.63 -9.70 -0.68
N LEU A 12 4.02 -10.86 -0.87
CA LEU A 12 4.44 -11.87 -1.85
C LEU A 12 3.25 -12.41 -2.63
N GLY A 13 3.51 -12.81 -3.86
CA GLY A 13 2.52 -13.45 -4.71
C GLY A 13 3.13 -13.73 -6.07
N HIS A 14 2.33 -13.58 -7.11
CA HIS A 14 2.76 -13.85 -8.48
C HIS A 14 2.31 -12.71 -9.40
N VAL A 15 3.12 -12.48 -10.43
CA VAL A 15 2.76 -11.70 -11.61
C VAL A 15 2.99 -12.56 -12.84
N THR A 16 2.17 -12.37 -13.87
CA THR A 16 2.35 -13.02 -15.17
C THR A 16 2.76 -11.98 -16.21
N PHE A 17 3.86 -12.23 -16.91
CA PHE A 17 4.33 -11.34 -17.98
C PHE A 17 3.38 -11.34 -19.17
N GLY A 18 3.12 -10.15 -19.74
CA GLY A 18 2.18 -9.95 -20.85
C GLY A 18 0.69 -10.06 -20.47
N GLU A 19 0.37 -10.34 -19.20
CA GLU A 19 -1.00 -10.31 -18.70
C GLU A 19 -1.38 -8.90 -18.24
N THR A 20 -2.66 -8.55 -18.39
CA THR A 20 -3.20 -7.24 -17.96
C THR A 20 -4.24 -7.36 -16.85
N ASP A 21 -4.87 -8.52 -16.72
CA ASP A 21 -5.81 -8.86 -15.64
C ASP A 21 -5.07 -9.32 -14.38
N TYR A 22 -5.45 -8.78 -13.23
CA TYR A 22 -4.77 -9.09 -11.97
C TYR A 22 -5.02 -10.54 -11.49
N ALA A 23 -6.26 -11.02 -11.60
CA ALA A 23 -6.63 -12.34 -11.08
C ALA A 23 -6.01 -13.46 -11.92
N ARG A 24 -5.99 -13.30 -13.24
CA ARG A 24 -5.26 -14.20 -14.16
C ARG A 24 -3.76 -14.12 -13.94
N GLY A 25 -3.24 -12.91 -13.74
CA GLY A 25 -1.83 -12.66 -13.52
C GLY A 25 -1.27 -13.27 -12.23
N ALA A 26 -2.15 -13.49 -11.24
CA ALA A 26 -1.81 -14.08 -9.95
C ALA A 26 -1.76 -15.62 -9.94
N GLN A 27 -2.12 -16.30 -11.04
CA GLN A 27 -2.13 -17.76 -11.12
C GLN A 27 -0.69 -18.31 -11.26
N PRO A 28 -0.19 -19.11 -10.31
CA PRO A 28 1.21 -19.55 -10.29
C PRO A 28 1.53 -20.59 -11.36
N ASP A 29 0.53 -21.32 -11.87
CA ASP A 29 0.63 -22.38 -12.87
C ASP A 29 0.54 -21.86 -14.32
N ARG A 30 0.31 -20.56 -14.49
CA ARG A 30 0.21 -19.91 -15.80
C ARG A 30 1.58 -19.78 -16.44
N GLU A 31 1.65 -20.01 -17.76
CA GLU A 31 2.86 -19.74 -18.53
C GLU A 31 3.26 -18.27 -18.41
N GLY A 32 4.53 -18.01 -18.13
CA GLY A 32 5.04 -16.66 -17.88
C GLY A 32 4.74 -16.11 -16.48
N SER A 33 4.17 -16.92 -15.57
CA SER A 33 4.03 -16.57 -14.15
C SER A 33 5.38 -16.59 -13.43
N ALA A 34 5.61 -15.61 -12.58
CA ALA A 34 6.81 -15.48 -11.76
C ALA A 34 6.47 -15.05 -10.34
N GLY A 35 7.21 -15.58 -9.38
CA GLY A 35 7.17 -15.10 -8.00
C GLY A 35 7.53 -13.61 -7.94
N PHE A 36 6.70 -12.85 -7.24
CA PHE A 36 6.87 -11.41 -7.09
C PHE A 36 6.68 -11.02 -5.63
N MET A 37 7.61 -10.24 -5.11
CA MET A 37 7.58 -9.77 -3.72
C MET A 37 8.12 -8.36 -3.64
N PHE A 38 7.71 -7.63 -2.61
CA PHE A 38 8.50 -6.50 -2.14
C PHE A 38 8.80 -6.61 -0.66
N HIS A 39 9.83 -5.87 -0.25
CA HIS A 39 10.11 -5.49 1.11
C HIS A 39 10.25 -3.97 1.14
N LEU A 40 9.34 -3.27 1.82
CA LEU A 40 9.30 -1.81 1.85
C LEU A 40 9.27 -1.29 3.27
N THR A 41 10.07 -0.28 3.57
CA THR A 41 9.85 0.64 4.69
C THR A 41 9.12 1.87 4.17
N ILE A 42 7.92 2.11 4.69
CA ILE A 42 7.15 3.31 4.46
C ILE A 42 7.53 4.36 5.52
N GLU A 43 7.84 5.57 5.08
CA GLU A 43 8.30 6.68 5.91
C GLU A 43 7.42 7.91 5.73
N VAL A 44 6.77 8.30 6.83
CA VAL A 44 6.03 9.55 6.97
C VAL A 44 6.91 10.54 7.71
N ALA A 45 7.48 11.50 6.99
CA ALA A 45 8.43 12.46 7.56
C ALA A 45 7.80 13.35 8.64
N ASP A 46 6.56 13.80 8.41
CA ASP A 46 5.80 14.68 9.29
C ASP A 46 4.36 14.15 9.46
N ILE A 47 4.07 13.58 10.62
CA ILE A 47 2.75 12.99 10.90
C ILE A 47 1.62 14.04 10.97
N GLU A 48 1.92 15.28 11.37
CA GLU A 48 0.94 16.35 11.46
C GLU A 48 0.49 16.79 10.07
N ALA A 49 1.45 17.05 9.16
CA ALA A 49 1.16 17.39 7.78
C ALA A 49 0.44 16.23 7.08
N PHE A 50 0.94 15.01 7.24
CA PHE A 50 0.34 13.80 6.71
C PHE A 50 -1.12 13.63 7.13
N SER A 51 -1.46 13.91 8.39
CA SER A 51 -2.84 13.74 8.88
C SER A 51 -3.84 14.72 8.28
N LYS A 52 -3.37 15.86 7.77
CA LYS A 52 -4.19 16.94 7.21
C LYS A 52 -4.27 16.90 5.69
N ASP A 53 -3.31 16.25 5.03
CA ASP A 53 -3.28 16.08 3.59
C ASP A 53 -4.30 15.00 3.16
N PRO A 54 -5.26 15.30 2.27
CA PRO A 54 -6.18 14.29 1.73
C PRO A 54 -5.49 13.13 1.00
N LEU A 55 -4.33 13.38 0.37
CA LEU A 55 -3.55 12.39 -0.37
C LEU A 55 -2.64 11.57 0.55
N ARG A 56 -2.38 12.05 1.78
CA ARG A 56 -1.53 11.40 2.80
C ARG A 56 -0.26 10.75 2.18
N PRO A 57 0.62 11.55 1.57
CA PRO A 57 1.81 11.02 0.87
C PRO A 57 2.88 10.56 1.87
N ALA A 58 3.57 9.48 1.54
CA ALA A 58 4.75 8.98 2.23
C ALA A 58 5.78 8.44 1.23
N ALA A 59 7.03 8.30 1.69
CA ALA A 59 8.08 7.66 0.90
C ALA A 59 8.08 6.15 1.13
N ALA A 60 8.29 5.37 0.07
CA ALA A 60 8.52 3.94 0.14
C ALA A 60 9.98 3.65 -0.22
N ARG A 61 10.69 2.89 0.62
CA ARG A 61 12.09 2.52 0.42
C ARG A 61 12.26 1.03 0.60
N GLY A 62 13.14 0.39 -0.17
CA GLY A 62 13.39 -1.04 -0.03
C GLY A 62 13.68 -1.67 -1.38
N TYR A 63 13.12 -2.85 -1.64
CA TYR A 63 13.37 -3.59 -2.87
C TYR A 63 12.15 -4.39 -3.32
N VAL A 64 12.12 -4.68 -4.61
CA VAL A 64 11.28 -5.71 -5.24
C VAL A 64 12.13 -6.97 -5.39
N HIS A 65 11.56 -8.16 -5.23
CA HIS A 65 12.20 -9.42 -5.58
C HIS A 65 11.40 -10.13 -6.66
N CYS A 66 12.04 -10.42 -7.79
CA CYS A 66 11.50 -11.29 -8.83
C CYS A 66 12.65 -11.93 -9.61
N ASP A 67 12.79 -13.25 -9.53
CA ASP A 67 13.93 -13.96 -10.16
C ASP A 67 13.91 -13.79 -11.69
N ALA A 68 12.73 -13.77 -12.30
CA ALA A 68 12.57 -13.52 -13.74
C ALA A 68 13.00 -12.11 -14.18
N LEU A 69 13.07 -11.15 -13.25
CA LEU A 69 13.56 -9.80 -13.49
C LEU A 69 14.99 -9.58 -12.98
N GLY A 70 15.69 -10.60 -12.47
CA GLY A 70 17.08 -10.49 -11.99
C GLY A 70 17.26 -10.58 -10.47
N GLY A 71 16.27 -11.08 -9.73
CA GLY A 71 16.39 -11.33 -8.29
C GLY A 71 15.97 -10.12 -7.45
N GLN A 72 16.86 -9.62 -6.58
CA GLN A 72 16.58 -8.50 -5.68
C GLN A 72 16.89 -7.15 -6.34
N LEU A 73 15.86 -6.32 -6.51
CA LEU A 73 15.86 -5.09 -7.30
C LEU A 73 15.59 -3.87 -6.40
N PRO A 74 16.60 -3.04 -6.10
CA PRO A 74 16.43 -1.88 -5.24
C PRO A 74 15.42 -0.86 -5.81
N VAL A 75 14.55 -0.35 -4.96
CA VAL A 75 13.68 0.78 -5.29
C VAL A 75 14.53 2.06 -5.29
N VAL A 76 14.58 2.75 -6.44
CA VAL A 76 15.33 3.99 -6.60
C VAL A 76 14.49 5.22 -6.27
N ALA A 77 13.17 5.14 -6.47
CA ALA A 77 12.20 6.13 -6.01
C ALA A 77 10.87 5.42 -5.69
N GLY A 78 10.33 5.64 -4.50
CA GLY A 78 9.11 4.97 -4.06
C GLY A 78 8.15 5.95 -3.40
N PHE A 79 6.89 5.86 -3.81
CA PHE A 79 5.80 6.72 -3.42
C PHE A 79 4.67 5.86 -2.85
N PHE A 80 4.07 6.36 -1.78
CA PHE A 80 2.96 5.71 -1.11
C PHE A 80 1.90 6.75 -0.73
N ASN A 81 0.63 6.40 -0.88
CA ASN A 81 -0.48 7.23 -0.43
C ASN A 81 -1.44 6.40 0.42
N LEU A 82 -1.81 6.92 1.58
CA LEU A 82 -2.69 6.25 2.52
C LEU A 82 -4.15 6.73 2.38
N PHE A 83 -5.06 5.79 2.11
CA PHE A 83 -6.51 6.01 2.19
C PHE A 83 -7.04 7.18 1.35
N VAL A 84 -6.54 7.29 0.12
CA VAL A 84 -7.03 8.25 -0.86
C VAL A 84 -8.49 7.93 -1.19
N ASP A 85 -9.36 8.93 -1.11
CA ASP A 85 -10.76 8.80 -1.48
C ASP A 85 -10.90 8.63 -3.00
N GLN A 86 -11.55 7.55 -3.43
CA GLN A 86 -11.87 7.32 -4.84
C GLN A 86 -13.34 7.63 -5.11
N GLU A 87 -14.21 6.94 -4.36
CA GLU A 87 -15.67 7.09 -4.45
C GLU A 87 -16.27 7.15 -3.03
N PRO A 88 -17.53 7.58 -2.88
CA PRO A 88 -18.17 7.62 -1.57
C PRO A 88 -18.19 6.25 -0.86
N GLY A 89 -17.29 6.05 0.10
CA GLY A 89 -17.18 4.81 0.89
C GLY A 89 -16.10 3.84 0.42
N VAL A 90 -15.37 4.17 -0.65
CA VAL A 90 -14.24 3.40 -1.17
C VAL A 90 -12.97 4.22 -1.07
N LYS A 91 -11.97 3.65 -0.38
CA LYS A 91 -10.64 4.24 -0.23
C LYS A 91 -9.61 3.32 -0.86
N GLN A 92 -8.49 3.91 -1.30
CA GLN A 92 -7.36 3.14 -1.81
C GLN A 92 -6.07 3.47 -1.07
N MET A 93 -5.20 2.46 -0.95
CA MET A 93 -3.79 2.65 -0.61
C MET A 93 -2.98 2.46 -1.88
N LEU A 94 -2.24 3.48 -2.31
CA LEU A 94 -1.54 3.50 -3.59
C LEU A 94 -0.04 3.33 -3.40
N TYR A 95 0.57 2.59 -4.30
CA TYR A 95 2.00 2.32 -4.36
C TYR A 95 2.52 2.64 -5.76
N ARG A 96 3.66 3.32 -5.83
CA ARG A 96 4.45 3.47 -7.05
C ARG A 96 5.93 3.32 -6.73
N LEU A 97 6.58 2.35 -7.34
CA LEU A 97 7.98 2.05 -7.12
C LEU A 97 8.71 2.06 -8.46
N HIS A 98 9.70 2.93 -8.58
CA HIS A 98 10.67 2.93 -9.67
C HIS A 98 11.84 2.03 -9.29
N PHE A 99 12.20 1.11 -10.18
CA PHE A 99 13.34 0.22 -10.03
C PHE A 99 13.92 -0.12 -11.42
N TYR A 100 14.99 -0.90 -11.44
CA TYR A 100 15.59 -1.43 -12.67
C TYR A 100 15.58 -2.96 -12.61
N ASP A 101 15.41 -3.62 -13.76
CA ASP A 101 15.65 -5.06 -13.85
C ASP A 101 17.16 -5.39 -13.78
N GLY A 102 17.49 -6.67 -13.74
CA GLY A 102 18.87 -7.16 -13.62
C GLY A 102 19.79 -6.80 -14.80
N VAL A 103 19.24 -6.28 -15.90
CA VAL A 103 20.02 -5.82 -17.06
C VAL A 103 19.98 -4.29 -17.24
N GLY A 104 19.29 -3.57 -16.36
CA GLY A 104 19.28 -2.10 -16.31
C GLY A 104 18.12 -1.42 -17.03
N HIS A 105 17.06 -2.13 -17.43
CA HIS A 105 15.88 -1.47 -17.98
C HIS A 105 15.03 -0.84 -16.87
N PRO A 106 14.56 0.41 -17.03
CA PRO A 106 13.70 1.05 -16.05
C PRO A 106 12.31 0.41 -16.04
N LEU A 107 11.80 0.13 -14.84
CA LEU A 107 10.47 -0.42 -14.61
C LEU A 107 9.76 0.35 -13.49
N THR A 108 8.44 0.39 -13.57
CA THR A 108 7.58 0.93 -12.52
C THR A 108 6.63 -0.15 -12.04
N MET A 109 6.64 -0.44 -10.75
CA MET A 109 5.55 -1.19 -10.14
C MET A 109 4.53 -0.18 -9.61
N ILE A 110 3.29 -0.31 -10.07
CA ILE A 110 2.14 0.35 -9.45
C ILE A 110 1.31 -0.70 -8.73
N GLY A 111 0.73 -0.31 -7.59
CA GLY A 111 -0.17 -1.18 -6.88
C GLY A 111 -1.23 -0.40 -6.13
N HIS A 112 -2.40 -1.02 -5.96
CA HIS A 112 -3.44 -0.46 -5.11
C HIS A 112 -4.10 -1.54 -4.24
N LYS A 113 -4.36 -1.18 -2.99
CA LYS A 113 -5.24 -1.95 -2.09
C LYS A 113 -6.60 -1.25 -2.08
N VAL A 114 -7.67 -2.00 -2.31
CA VAL A 114 -9.05 -1.48 -2.20
C VAL A 114 -9.51 -1.64 -0.76
N VAL A 115 -10.06 -0.57 -0.20
CA VAL A 115 -10.56 -0.53 1.18
C VAL A 115 -11.99 -0.03 1.09
N GLU A 116 -12.92 -0.97 1.03
CA GLU A 116 -14.36 -0.73 0.93
C GLU A 116 -15.10 -1.33 2.15
N ASN A 117 -16.28 -0.79 2.45
CA ASN A 117 -17.07 -1.23 3.60
C ASN A 117 -18.05 -2.32 3.18
N ASP A 118 -17.56 -3.56 3.00
CA ASP A 118 -18.40 -4.72 2.74
C ASP A 118 -18.74 -5.49 4.04
N ALA A 119 -19.92 -6.08 4.09
CA ALA A 119 -20.54 -6.54 5.34
C ALA A 119 -19.92 -7.83 5.88
N GLY A 120 -18.95 -7.75 6.80
CA GLY A 120 -18.50 -8.94 7.54
C GLY A 120 -17.09 -8.85 8.12
N PHE A 121 -16.61 -9.99 8.61
CA PHE A 121 -15.28 -10.26 9.20
C PHE A 121 -14.08 -10.04 8.22
N ASP A 122 -14.22 -9.22 7.18
CA ASP A 122 -13.30 -9.11 6.03
C ASP A 122 -12.22 -8.02 6.14
N LEU A 123 -12.14 -7.32 7.28
CA LEU A 123 -11.10 -6.32 7.59
C LEU A 123 -9.66 -6.85 7.36
N TRP A 124 -9.49 -8.17 7.49
CA TRP A 124 -8.22 -8.86 7.33
C TRP A 124 -7.97 -9.44 5.93
N LYS A 125 -8.92 -9.46 5.00
CA LYS A 125 -8.65 -9.86 3.61
C LYS A 125 -8.36 -8.64 2.73
N ASP A 126 -9.09 -7.55 2.95
CA ASP A 126 -9.05 -6.38 2.06
C ASP A 126 -7.77 -5.57 2.22
N THR A 127 -7.22 -5.51 3.43
CA THR A 127 -5.92 -4.87 3.70
C THR A 127 -4.72 -5.72 3.30
N THR A 128 -4.96 -6.98 2.92
CA THR A 128 -3.91 -7.95 2.63
C THR A 128 -3.66 -8.15 1.16
N THR A 129 -4.52 -7.66 0.28
CA THR A 129 -4.45 -7.87 -1.18
C THR A 129 -3.94 -6.62 -1.86
N LEU A 130 -2.87 -6.72 -2.64
CA LEU A 130 -2.37 -5.65 -3.50
C LEU A 130 -2.45 -6.07 -4.96
N PHE A 131 -3.35 -5.40 -5.69
CA PHE A 131 -3.42 -5.50 -7.15
C PHE A 131 -2.20 -4.80 -7.72
N THR A 132 -1.37 -5.56 -8.44
CA THR A 132 -0.02 -5.14 -8.82
C THR A 132 0.13 -5.16 -10.34
N ARG A 133 0.76 -4.13 -10.89
CA ARG A 133 1.13 -4.04 -12.29
C ARG A 133 2.55 -3.54 -12.43
N VAL A 134 3.31 -4.16 -13.32
CA VAL A 134 4.64 -3.71 -13.73
C VAL A 134 4.52 -3.04 -15.09
N LEU A 135 5.03 -1.83 -15.19
CA LEU A 135 5.02 -0.99 -16.38
C LEU A 135 6.45 -0.81 -16.89
N ARG A 136 6.60 -0.66 -18.20
CA ARG A 136 7.87 -0.28 -18.83
C ARG A 136 8.17 1.19 -18.54
N GLY A 137 9.41 1.48 -18.17
CA GLY A 137 9.88 2.84 -17.87
C GLY A 137 9.66 3.26 -16.41
N HIS A 138 10.21 4.42 -16.05
CA HIS A 138 9.86 5.14 -14.82
C HIS A 138 8.68 6.06 -15.13
N VAL A 139 7.48 5.56 -14.87
CA VAL A 139 6.20 6.20 -15.22
C VAL A 139 5.79 7.10 -14.06
N ALA A 140 5.48 8.37 -14.34
CA ALA A 140 5.02 9.31 -13.33
C ALA A 140 3.53 9.09 -12.98
N GLU A 141 3.08 9.67 -11.87
CA GLU A 141 1.65 9.70 -11.56
C GLU A 141 0.86 10.42 -12.67
N GLY A 142 -0.25 9.82 -13.11
CA GLY A 142 -1.08 10.35 -14.19
C GLY A 142 -0.71 9.86 -15.60
N GLU A 143 0.42 9.17 -15.77
CA GLU A 143 0.90 8.68 -17.08
C GLU A 143 0.64 7.17 -17.31
N ASP A 144 0.00 6.50 -16.35
CA ASP A 144 -0.15 5.04 -16.33
C ASP A 144 -0.89 4.47 -17.56
N GLN A 145 -1.85 5.21 -18.12
CA GLN A 145 -2.66 4.75 -19.25
C GLN A 145 -1.85 4.66 -20.56
N GLY A 146 -0.78 5.45 -20.68
CA GLY A 146 0.10 5.44 -21.86
C GLY A 146 1.26 4.46 -21.77
N ALA A 147 1.46 3.84 -20.60
CA ALA A 147 2.60 2.97 -20.35
C ALA A 147 2.33 1.51 -20.78
N GLU A 148 3.35 0.88 -21.34
CA GLU A 148 3.29 -0.55 -21.69
C GLU A 148 3.26 -1.41 -20.43
N VAL A 149 2.26 -2.30 -20.33
CA VAL A 149 2.15 -3.28 -19.25
C VAL A 149 3.10 -4.44 -19.52
N VAL A 150 4.09 -4.61 -18.65
CA VAL A 150 5.04 -5.73 -18.67
C VAL A 150 4.41 -6.97 -18.04
N GLY A 151 3.58 -6.78 -17.01
CA GLY A 151 2.81 -7.86 -16.41
C GLY A 151 1.91 -7.37 -15.27
N SER A 152 0.98 -8.21 -14.86
CA SER A 152 0.07 -7.94 -13.74
C SER A 152 -0.06 -9.15 -12.83
N GLY A 153 -0.56 -8.92 -11.63
CA GLY A 153 -0.86 -9.98 -10.69
C GLY A 153 -1.33 -9.46 -9.35
N ILE A 154 -1.26 -10.33 -8.34
CA ILE A 154 -1.68 -10.02 -6.98
C ILE A 154 -0.58 -10.49 -6.04
N ILE A 155 -0.17 -9.61 -5.15
CA ILE A 155 0.66 -9.96 -4.00
C ILE A 155 -0.13 -9.76 -2.71
N ILE A 156 0.14 -10.60 -1.72
CA ILE A 156 -0.55 -10.61 -0.44
C ILE A 156 0.41 -10.40 0.74
N ILE A 157 -0.06 -9.75 1.81
CA ILE A 157 0.71 -9.58 3.05
C ILE A 157 0.63 -10.88 3.87
N ARG A 158 1.74 -11.27 4.50
CA ARG A 158 1.70 -12.33 5.52
C ARG A 158 1.18 -11.76 6.84
N ILE A 159 0.06 -12.30 7.29
CA ILE A 159 -0.70 -11.95 8.51
C ILE A 159 0.18 -11.79 9.77
N ARG A 160 1.22 -12.63 9.95
CA ARG A 160 2.11 -12.57 11.12
C ARG A 160 3.05 -11.36 11.10
N ASP A 161 3.28 -10.77 9.93
CA ASP A 161 4.18 -9.63 9.76
C ASP A 161 3.43 -8.34 10.09
N PHE A 162 2.15 -8.17 9.72
CA PHE A 162 1.36 -6.99 10.08
C PHE A 162 1.37 -6.66 11.59
N ALA A 163 1.19 -7.67 12.45
CA ALA A 163 1.26 -7.49 13.91
C ALA A 163 2.67 -7.11 14.40
N LYS A 164 3.73 -7.66 13.80
CA LYS A 164 5.11 -7.22 14.06
C LYS A 164 5.37 -5.81 13.50
N GLN A 165 4.77 -5.43 12.38
CA GLN A 165 4.97 -4.12 11.76
C GLN A 165 4.42 -3.01 12.66
N LEU A 166 3.28 -3.25 13.33
CA LEU A 166 2.77 -2.40 14.41
C LEU A 166 3.78 -2.20 15.57
N THR A 167 4.74 -3.12 15.76
CA THR A 167 5.83 -2.99 16.75
C THR A 167 7.10 -2.31 16.21
N THR A 168 7.25 -2.20 14.89
CA THR A 168 8.40 -1.53 14.24
C THR A 168 8.27 -0.01 14.18
N PHE A 169 7.13 0.52 14.60
CA PHE A 169 6.94 1.96 14.67
C PHE A 169 8.00 2.59 15.59
N ARG A 170 8.79 3.48 14.99
CA ARG A 170 9.79 4.29 15.68
C ARG A 170 9.50 5.76 15.33
N SER A 171 9.27 6.55 16.36
CA SER A 171 9.19 8.01 16.26
C SER A 171 10.52 8.61 16.66
N SER A 172 11.13 9.41 15.78
CA SER A 172 12.32 10.20 16.10
C SER A 172 11.90 11.58 16.59
N GLY A 173 11.38 11.64 17.82
CA GLY A 173 11.17 12.89 18.57
C GLY A 173 12.08 12.92 19.81
N GLN A 174 12.59 14.10 20.18
CA GLN A 174 13.35 14.27 21.42
C GLN A 174 12.42 14.06 22.63
N GLY A 175 12.61 12.95 23.36
CA GLY A 175 11.90 12.61 24.59
C GLY A 175 10.90 11.46 24.44
N VAL A 176 10.95 10.51 25.39
CA VAL A 176 10.14 9.27 25.44
C VAL A 176 8.62 9.55 25.37
N GLY A 177 8.16 10.69 25.91
CA GLY A 177 6.74 11.08 25.88
C GLY A 177 6.22 11.53 24.51
N ALA A 178 7.04 12.21 23.70
CA ALA A 178 6.67 12.62 22.34
C ALA A 178 6.64 11.42 21.37
N GLN A 179 7.46 10.41 21.65
CA GLN A 179 7.51 9.15 20.89
C GLN A 179 6.23 8.33 21.05
N LEU A 180 5.74 8.20 22.28
CA LEU A 180 4.46 7.55 22.59
C LEU A 180 3.27 8.32 21.99
N GLY A 181 3.29 9.65 22.05
CA GLY A 181 2.21 10.48 21.50
C GLY A 181 2.03 10.34 19.98
N ALA A 182 3.12 10.32 19.22
CA ALA A 182 3.07 10.16 17.76
C ALA A 182 2.59 8.76 17.32
N LEU A 183 3.02 7.73 18.05
CA LEU A 183 2.59 6.35 17.84
C LEU A 183 1.09 6.19 18.09
N VAL A 184 0.63 6.71 19.23
CA VAL A 184 -0.80 6.75 19.56
C VAL A 184 -1.54 7.55 18.51
N LYS A 185 -1.01 8.67 18.03
CA LYS A 185 -1.67 9.50 17.01
C LYS A 185 -1.79 8.81 15.66
N PHE A 186 -0.75 8.14 15.15
CA PHE A 186 -0.87 7.35 13.92
C PHE A 186 -1.82 6.16 14.11
N GLY A 187 -1.69 5.42 15.22
CA GLY A 187 -2.60 4.32 15.55
C GLY A 187 -4.06 4.79 15.66
N VAL A 188 -4.28 5.94 16.30
CA VAL A 188 -5.59 6.61 16.38
C VAL A 188 -6.04 7.08 15.02
N ILE A 189 -5.20 7.67 14.16
CA ILE A 189 -5.59 8.08 12.80
C ILE A 189 -5.96 6.85 11.98
N PHE A 190 -5.17 5.78 12.06
CA PHE A 190 -5.44 4.52 11.39
C PHE A 190 -6.79 3.96 11.85
N VAL A 191 -6.98 3.83 13.17
CA VAL A 191 -8.24 3.37 13.77
C VAL A 191 -9.41 4.34 13.53
N GLN A 192 -9.16 5.65 13.43
CA GLN A 192 -10.18 6.68 13.18
C GLN A 192 -10.60 6.71 11.73
N GLN A 193 -9.68 6.58 10.78
CA GLN A 193 -10.01 6.46 9.36
C GLN A 193 -10.78 5.16 9.11
N LEU A 194 -10.36 4.06 9.75
CA LEU A 194 -11.14 2.84 9.81
C LEU A 194 -12.53 3.14 10.39
N ALA A 195 -12.60 3.73 11.58
CA ALA A 195 -13.85 4.04 12.25
C ALA A 195 -14.73 5.03 11.47
N GLN A 196 -14.19 5.96 10.66
CA GLN A 196 -14.96 6.91 9.87
C GLN A 196 -15.66 6.23 8.69
N VAL A 197 -15.04 5.19 8.12
CA VAL A 197 -15.65 4.30 7.13
C VAL A 197 -16.79 3.49 7.77
N TYR A 198 -16.66 3.06 9.04
CA TYR A 198 -17.66 2.24 9.74
C TYR A 198 -18.76 3.01 10.50
N LEU A 199 -18.45 4.14 11.15
CA LEU A 199 -19.32 4.90 12.07
C LEU A 199 -20.30 5.84 11.36
N ARG A 200 -20.15 6.08 10.05
CA ARG A 200 -21.12 6.86 9.27
C ARG A 200 -22.52 6.22 9.21
N ARG A 201 -22.67 4.99 9.73
CA ARG A 201 -23.96 4.32 9.96
C ARG A 201 -24.65 4.68 11.29
N GLY A 202 -23.93 5.21 12.28
CA GLY A 202 -24.51 5.61 13.57
C GLY A 202 -25.49 6.78 13.44
N SER A 203 -25.20 7.72 12.53
CA SER A 203 -26.04 8.91 12.33
C SER A 203 -27.20 8.68 11.37
N LYS A 204 -27.08 7.76 10.38
CA LYS A 204 -28.19 7.44 9.47
C LYS A 204 -29.22 6.49 10.08
N LYS A 205 -28.84 5.64 11.05
CA LYS A 205 -29.82 4.80 11.77
C LYS A 205 -30.72 5.57 12.75
N ARG A 206 -30.37 6.81 13.12
CA ARG A 206 -31.17 7.58 14.08
C ARG A 206 -32.27 8.44 13.45
N VAL A 207 -32.26 8.66 12.14
CA VAL A 207 -33.31 9.41 11.42
C VAL A 207 -34.36 8.49 10.81
N ALA A 208 -34.05 7.20 10.60
CA ALA A 208 -34.98 6.24 10.01
C ALA A 208 -35.78 5.39 11.04
N ALA A 209 -35.81 5.80 12.31
CA ALA A 209 -36.54 5.11 13.38
C ALA A 209 -37.59 6.00 14.09
N GLN A 210 -37.97 7.12 13.49
CA GLN A 210 -39.16 7.91 13.84
C GLN A 210 -39.82 8.37 12.52
N GLY A 211 -40.64 7.50 11.95
CA GLY A 211 -41.44 7.74 10.77
C GLY A 211 -42.44 6.60 10.62
#